data_AF-A0AAI9T318-F1
#
_entry.id   AF-A0AAI9T318-F1
#
_cell.length_a   1.000
_cell.length_b   1.000
_cell.length_c   1.000
_cell.angle_alpha   90.00
_cell.angle_beta   90.00
_cell.angle_gamma   90.00
#
_symmetry.space_group_name_H-M   'P 1'
#
loop_
_entity.id
_entity.type
_entity.pdbx_description
1 polymer ?
#
loop_
_entity_poly.entity_id
_entity_poly.type
_entity_poly.pdbx_seq_one_letter_code
_entity_poly.pdbx_strand_id
1 'polypeptide(L)'
;MKRLITIFSIFSMSGSLSLTAISCSTNEKYSDDDNMITLNQDFETINTIIEQAKKRLPAWLETKTKIDINTYPNELSALQKFIIELEKKNELMLVGDEIYQWNFLKQLITDFKKELNIINQEIINQYANYYYNIVPLSLDEKNIRLTLKLVNFDKLEKLMVSKKQTIKGITIKFNIPYEVSFKELKVRDSINSLVVVSNNILALNNIQKELENYFVTFIDNLFGKYKYQIIEKLKRNFNNIHQSNTIWQIIAEELRLRNINFITNDHSLIFNTFYSIDAPTWNFKKEEDSVLAWAGEGYDPTKLTAENFLKFYEQKYIKNKIPTENNYYVRANITSFIPNDFMIENLPFNNKTSAVTLKTPIKVLASKQYINNQLFDFAKKIMDFWNYYKIETYNNKIIFNVTKTDFIMLSEKISNFQPSASFFDNIGAIFRYLSEKHDLKLLLNSITSNGWMNLTNYSNSFVFNFFWRPDAHNCYPQLVLSFAYNSFSYGLFVNPVPVDNKTGYVFLQTIEFKIV
;
A
#
# COMPACT_ATOMS: atom_id res chain seq x y z
N MET A 1 6.86 -32.94 25.32
CA MET A 1 5.65 -32.44 24.62
C MET A 1 6.11 -31.75 23.34
N LYS A 2 5.69 -32.25 22.17
CA LYS A 2 5.95 -31.61 20.87
C LYS A 2 5.17 -30.30 20.81
N ARG A 3 5.85 -29.16 20.93
CA ARG A 3 5.24 -27.83 20.72
C ARG A 3 5.17 -27.58 19.21
N LEU A 4 3.97 -27.29 18.70
CA LEU A 4 3.74 -27.00 17.29
C LEU A 4 4.45 -25.68 16.92
N ILE A 5 5.42 -25.77 16.02
CA ILE A 5 6.02 -24.61 15.36
C ILE A 5 5.05 -24.20 14.24
N THR A 6 4.43 -23.02 14.36
CA THR A 6 3.59 -22.45 13.31
C THR A 6 4.33 -21.26 12.71
N ILE A 7 4.89 -21.44 11.51
CA ILE A 7 5.48 -20.36 10.71
C ILE A 7 4.32 -19.68 9.99
N PHE A 8 3.94 -18.47 10.40
CA PHE A 8 2.95 -17.68 9.68
C PHE A 8 3.59 -17.02 8.45
N SER A 9 3.22 -17.49 7.26
CA SER A 9 3.40 -16.72 6.02
C SER A 9 2.27 -15.70 5.93
N ILE A 10 2.57 -14.41 6.15
CA ILE A 10 1.63 -13.35 5.81
C ILE A 10 1.64 -13.23 4.28
N PHE A 11 0.52 -13.59 3.65
CA PHE A 11 0.30 -13.37 2.22
C PHE A 11 0.16 -11.87 1.95
N SER A 12 1.21 -11.25 1.42
CA SER A 12 1.08 -10.09 0.54
C SER A 12 1.90 -10.33 -0.73
N MET A 13 1.21 -10.42 -1.87
CA MET A 13 1.84 -10.56 -3.18
C MET A 13 2.64 -9.29 -3.52
N SER A 14 3.86 -9.52 -4.02
CA SER A 14 4.77 -8.57 -4.67
C SER A 14 5.26 -7.37 -3.85
N GLY A 15 6.20 -7.69 -2.96
CA GLY A 15 7.17 -6.80 -2.34
C GLY A 15 7.97 -7.69 -1.40
N SER A 16 9.31 -7.62 -1.44
CA SER A 16 10.24 -8.36 -0.57
C SER A 16 9.58 -8.90 0.71
N LEU A 17 9.24 -10.20 0.73
CA LEU A 17 8.58 -10.85 1.85
C LEU A 17 9.47 -10.65 3.08
N SER A 18 9.03 -9.88 4.07
CA SER A 18 9.62 -9.94 5.40
C SER A 18 9.12 -11.21 6.08
N LEU A 19 9.74 -12.35 5.75
CA LEU A 19 9.72 -13.52 6.62
C LEU A 19 10.53 -13.14 7.85
N THR A 20 9.85 -12.73 8.92
CA THR A 20 10.38 -12.80 10.27
C THR A 20 9.91 -14.11 10.86
N ALA A 21 10.83 -14.90 11.39
CA ALA A 21 10.46 -15.98 12.28
C ALA A 21 9.95 -15.34 13.59
N ILE A 22 8.67 -15.52 13.89
CA ILE A 22 7.99 -14.93 15.06
C ILE A 22 7.71 -16.06 16.06
N SER A 23 8.14 -15.84 17.31
CA SER A 23 7.76 -16.67 18.45
C SER A 23 6.32 -16.33 18.89
N CYS A 24 5.42 -17.31 18.92
CA CYS A 24 4.16 -17.20 19.67
C CYS A 24 4.36 -17.82 21.05
N SER A 25 4.72 -17.02 22.05
CA SER A 25 4.65 -17.45 23.44
C SER A 25 3.28 -17.10 24.03
N THR A 26 2.51 -18.11 24.44
CA THR A 26 1.41 -17.91 25.38
C THR A 26 2.00 -17.39 26.70
N ASN A 27 1.57 -16.22 27.15
CA ASN A 27 1.93 -15.65 28.45
C ASN A 27 1.34 -16.52 29.58
N GLU A 28 1.98 -17.63 29.89
CA GLU A 28 1.90 -18.19 31.24
C GLU A 28 3.01 -17.53 32.06
N LYS A 29 2.61 -16.65 32.97
CA LYS A 29 3.49 -16.08 33.99
C LYS A 29 4.07 -17.25 34.82
N TYR A 30 5.24 -17.78 34.51
CA TYR A 30 6.14 -18.45 35.46
C TYR A 30 7.52 -18.72 34.81
N SER A 31 8.57 -18.42 35.58
CA SER A 31 10.03 -18.57 35.36
C SER A 31 10.67 -17.78 34.21
N ASP A 32 11.61 -16.89 34.58
CA ASP A 32 12.74 -16.48 33.73
C ASP A 32 13.51 -17.75 33.35
N ASP A 33 13.15 -18.33 32.21
CA ASP A 33 13.75 -19.55 31.69
C ASP A 33 14.77 -19.13 30.63
N ASP A 34 16.07 -19.37 30.86
CA ASP A 34 17.18 -19.09 29.92
C ASP A 34 16.91 -19.64 28.51
N ASN A 35 16.07 -20.67 28.42
CA ASN A 35 15.58 -21.25 27.17
C ASN A 35 14.77 -20.27 26.31
N MET A 36 13.98 -19.37 26.91
CA MET A 36 13.17 -18.39 26.19
C MET A 36 14.03 -17.26 25.60
N ILE A 37 15.06 -16.84 26.34
CA ILE A 37 16.07 -15.87 25.88
C ILE A 37 16.87 -16.47 24.72
N THR A 38 17.31 -17.73 24.86
CA THR A 38 18.06 -18.45 23.82
C THR A 38 17.23 -18.64 22.53
N LEU A 39 15.94 -18.97 22.66
CA LEU A 39 15.03 -19.11 21.51
C LEU A 39 14.85 -17.78 20.76
N ASN A 40 14.71 -16.67 21.49
CA ASN A 40 14.59 -15.34 20.89
C ASN A 40 15.88 -14.93 20.15
N GLN A 41 17.05 -15.23 20.71
CA GLN A 41 18.34 -14.99 20.05
C GLN A 41 18.52 -15.86 18.79
N ASP A 42 18.03 -17.09 18.81
CA ASP A 42 18.05 -17.97 17.63
C ASP A 42 17.16 -17.44 16.50
N PHE A 43 16.00 -16.87 16.85
CA PHE A 43 15.14 -16.17 15.89
C PHE A 43 15.78 -14.91 15.32
N GLU A 44 16.43 -14.09 16.15
CA GLU A 44 17.18 -12.92 15.68
C GLU A 44 18.31 -13.31 14.74
N THR A 45 19.00 -14.41 15.04
CA THR A 45 20.11 -14.91 14.24
C THR A 45 19.64 -15.42 12.88
N ILE A 46 18.61 -16.27 12.83
CA ILE A 46 18.08 -16.75 11.54
C ILE A 46 17.50 -15.60 10.72
N ASN A 47 16.85 -14.61 11.35
CA ASN A 47 16.36 -13.41 10.65
C ASN A 47 17.53 -12.59 10.07
N THR A 48 18.65 -12.47 10.79
CA THR A 48 19.85 -11.80 10.28
C THR A 48 20.41 -12.50 9.05
N ILE A 49 20.48 -13.84 9.08
CA ILE A 49 20.91 -14.68 7.94
C ILE A 49 19.97 -14.52 6.74
N ILE A 50 18.65 -14.52 6.98
CA ILE A 50 17.63 -14.28 5.96
C ILE A 50 17.84 -12.91 5.29
N GLU A 51 18.06 -11.84 6.07
CA GLU A 51 18.27 -10.50 5.53
C GLU A 51 19.58 -10.38 4.73
N GLN A 52 20.65 -11.08 5.16
CA GLN A 52 21.88 -11.18 4.36
C GLN A 52 21.61 -11.83 2.98
N ALA A 53 20.88 -12.95 2.95
CA ALA A 53 20.53 -13.65 1.72
C ALA A 53 19.65 -12.79 0.80
N LYS A 54 18.61 -12.14 1.35
CA LYS A 54 17.70 -11.23 0.61
C LYS A 54 18.40 -10.01 0.05
N LYS A 55 19.49 -9.55 0.68
CA LYS A 55 20.27 -8.42 0.14
C LYS A 55 21.18 -8.87 -0.99
N ARG A 56 21.92 -9.97 -0.82
CA ARG A 56 23.00 -10.35 -1.74
C ARG A 56 22.52 -11.10 -2.97
N LEU A 57 21.60 -12.04 -2.82
CA LEU A 57 21.18 -12.92 -3.93
C LEU A 57 20.42 -12.14 -5.02
N PRO A 58 19.48 -11.22 -4.69
CA PRO A 58 18.88 -10.33 -5.67
C PRO A 58 19.90 -9.38 -6.32
N ALA A 59 20.82 -8.78 -5.54
CA ALA A 59 21.84 -7.88 -6.08
C ALA A 59 22.75 -8.59 -7.11
N TRP A 60 23.14 -9.85 -6.86
CA TRP A 60 23.87 -10.64 -7.85
C TRP A 60 23.06 -10.85 -9.13
N LEU A 61 21.77 -11.20 -9.03
CA LEU A 61 20.91 -11.36 -10.20
C LEU A 61 20.66 -10.05 -10.95
N GLU A 62 20.64 -8.90 -10.27
CA GLU A 62 20.55 -7.59 -10.92
C GLU A 62 21.72 -7.34 -11.87
N THR A 63 22.93 -7.83 -11.53
CA THR A 63 24.09 -7.80 -12.44
C THR A 63 23.91 -8.68 -13.68
N LYS A 64 22.93 -9.60 -13.67
CA LYS A 64 22.62 -10.54 -14.75
C LYS A 64 21.35 -10.20 -15.52
N THR A 65 20.77 -9.02 -15.30
CA THR A 65 19.53 -8.57 -15.97
C THR A 65 19.58 -8.64 -17.50
N LYS A 66 20.78 -8.52 -18.09
CA LYS A 66 21.04 -8.72 -19.52
C LYS A 66 22.22 -9.66 -19.71
N ILE A 67 22.06 -10.63 -20.59
CA ILE A 67 23.10 -11.61 -20.92
C ILE A 67 23.39 -11.56 -22.41
N ASP A 68 24.66 -11.29 -22.76
CA ASP A 68 25.17 -11.47 -24.11
C ASP A 68 25.49 -12.96 -24.33
N ILE A 69 24.69 -13.62 -25.17
CA ILE A 69 24.90 -15.05 -25.45
C ILE A 69 26.27 -15.33 -26.09
N ASN A 70 26.88 -14.33 -26.75
CA ASN A 70 28.19 -14.50 -27.38
C ASN A 70 29.32 -14.62 -26.34
N THR A 71 29.08 -14.24 -25.09
CA THR A 71 30.03 -14.47 -23.99
C THR A 71 30.12 -15.96 -23.57
N TYR A 72 29.20 -16.78 -24.08
CA TYR A 72 29.18 -18.23 -23.87
C TYR A 72 29.61 -18.93 -25.18
N PRO A 73 30.80 -19.57 -25.22
CA PRO A 73 31.31 -20.21 -26.44
C PRO A 73 30.31 -21.20 -27.04
N ASN A 74 30.03 -21.10 -28.34
CA ASN A 74 29.16 -21.99 -29.12
C ASN A 74 27.65 -22.01 -28.78
N GLU A 75 27.17 -21.11 -27.92
CA GLU A 75 25.78 -21.12 -27.43
C GLU A 75 24.79 -20.31 -28.29
N LEU A 76 25.24 -19.64 -29.36
CA LEU A 76 24.34 -18.99 -30.32
C LEU A 76 23.37 -20.01 -30.97
N SER A 77 23.85 -21.23 -31.19
CA SER A 77 23.05 -22.35 -31.70
C SER A 77 21.98 -22.79 -30.69
N ALA A 78 22.28 -22.73 -29.38
CA ALA A 78 21.33 -23.04 -28.32
C ALA A 78 20.21 -22.00 -28.23
N LEU A 79 20.55 -20.70 -28.36
CA LEU A 79 19.55 -19.63 -28.44
C LEU A 79 18.61 -19.83 -29.65
N GLN A 80 19.13 -20.25 -30.80
CA GLN A 80 18.30 -20.53 -31.98
C GLN A 80 17.36 -21.71 -31.75
N LYS A 81 17.81 -22.78 -31.09
CA LYS A 81 16.94 -23.92 -30.72
C LYS A 81 15.81 -23.48 -29.78
N PHE A 82 16.12 -22.64 -28.79
CA PHE A 82 15.09 -22.06 -27.92
C PHE A 82 14.05 -21.27 -28.70
N ILE A 83 14.50 -20.41 -29.63
CA ILE A 83 13.60 -19.61 -30.46
C ILE A 83 12.67 -20.51 -31.29
N ILE A 84 13.20 -21.54 -31.95
CA ILE A 84 12.40 -22.48 -32.75
C ILE A 84 11.34 -23.19 -31.90
N GLU A 85 11.67 -23.60 -30.67
CA GLU A 85 10.70 -24.23 -29.76
C GLU A 85 9.67 -23.22 -29.22
N LEU A 86 10.10 -22.00 -28.90
CA LEU A 86 9.22 -20.94 -28.40
C LEU A 86 8.27 -20.40 -29.47
N GLU A 87 8.67 -20.38 -30.74
CA GLU A 87 7.79 -20.08 -31.88
C GLU A 87 6.61 -21.07 -31.98
N LYS A 88 6.78 -22.31 -31.50
CA LYS A 88 5.72 -23.33 -31.49
C LYS A 88 4.84 -23.26 -30.24
N LYS A 89 5.42 -22.94 -29.08
CA LYS A 89 4.78 -23.13 -27.76
C LYS A 89 4.45 -21.84 -27.00
N ASN A 90 4.80 -20.66 -27.52
CA ASN A 90 4.72 -19.33 -26.88
C ASN A 90 5.54 -19.17 -25.57
N GLU A 91 5.64 -20.22 -24.77
CA GLU A 91 6.37 -20.30 -23.51
C GLU A 91 7.02 -21.69 -23.37
N LEU A 92 8.19 -21.75 -22.76
CA LEU A 92 8.86 -23.00 -22.40
C LEU A 92 9.21 -22.96 -20.90
N MET A 93 8.71 -23.92 -20.15
CA MET A 93 9.03 -24.09 -18.73
C MET A 93 10.02 -25.23 -18.58
N LEU A 94 11.16 -24.96 -17.94
CA LEU A 94 12.19 -25.94 -17.62
C LEU A 94 12.27 -26.10 -16.10
N VAL A 95 12.31 -27.35 -15.63
CA VAL A 95 12.37 -27.66 -14.19
C VAL A 95 13.52 -28.64 -13.90
N GLY A 96 14.31 -28.34 -12.87
CA GLY A 96 15.37 -29.24 -12.39
C GLY A 96 16.34 -29.69 -13.49
N ASP A 97 16.43 -30.99 -13.70
CA ASP A 97 17.38 -31.64 -14.63
C ASP A 97 17.24 -31.17 -16.10
N GLU A 98 16.04 -30.74 -16.51
CA GLU A 98 15.79 -30.21 -17.87
C GLU A 98 16.62 -28.96 -18.16
N ILE A 99 16.91 -28.16 -17.14
CA ILE A 99 17.72 -26.94 -17.26
C ILE A 99 19.15 -27.28 -17.68
N TYR A 100 19.69 -28.38 -17.16
CA TYR A 100 21.08 -28.78 -17.33
C TYR A 100 21.39 -29.36 -18.72
N GLN A 101 20.35 -29.62 -19.53
CA GLN A 101 20.50 -29.98 -20.94
C GLN A 101 20.97 -28.79 -21.80
N TRP A 102 20.90 -27.58 -21.25
CA TRP A 102 21.29 -26.34 -21.92
C TRP A 102 22.52 -25.74 -21.23
N ASN A 103 23.65 -25.76 -21.92
CA ASN A 103 24.95 -25.38 -21.35
C ASN A 103 24.97 -23.96 -20.77
N PHE A 104 24.41 -22.96 -21.46
CA PHE A 104 24.40 -21.59 -20.91
C PHE A 104 23.53 -21.48 -19.64
N LEU A 105 22.39 -22.20 -19.58
CA LEU A 105 21.54 -22.22 -18.38
C LEU A 105 22.24 -22.94 -17.23
N LYS A 106 22.88 -24.08 -17.53
CA LYS A 106 23.74 -24.80 -16.59
C LYS A 106 24.82 -23.87 -16.01
N GLN A 107 25.53 -23.13 -16.87
CA GLN A 107 26.58 -22.20 -16.44
C GLN A 107 26.01 -21.12 -15.51
N LEU A 108 24.83 -20.57 -15.83
CA LEU A 108 24.20 -19.55 -15.02
C LEU A 108 23.78 -20.08 -13.63
N ILE A 109 23.24 -21.30 -13.56
CA ILE A 109 22.95 -21.96 -12.28
C ILE A 109 24.24 -22.29 -11.51
N THR A 110 25.30 -22.71 -12.20
CA THR A 110 26.62 -22.93 -11.59
C THR A 110 27.19 -21.65 -10.99
N ASP A 111 27.09 -20.52 -11.68
CA ASP A 111 27.57 -19.24 -11.18
C ASP A 111 26.72 -18.72 -10.01
N PHE A 112 25.41 -18.97 -10.02
CA PHE A 112 24.54 -18.71 -8.88
C PHE A 112 24.95 -19.54 -7.64
N LYS A 113 25.23 -20.84 -7.83
CA LYS A 113 25.73 -21.72 -6.75
C LYS A 113 27.06 -21.21 -6.15
N LYS A 114 27.94 -20.62 -6.96
CA LYS A 114 29.19 -20.01 -6.47
C LYS A 114 28.90 -18.83 -5.54
N GLU A 115 28.00 -17.93 -5.92
CA GLU A 115 27.61 -16.81 -5.04
C GLU A 115 26.98 -17.32 -3.73
N LEU A 116 26.11 -18.33 -3.81
CA LEU A 116 25.54 -18.97 -2.62
C LEU A 116 26.62 -19.54 -1.70
N ASN A 117 27.64 -20.19 -2.27
CA ASN A 117 28.76 -20.73 -1.51
C ASN A 117 29.59 -19.64 -0.83
N ILE A 118 29.79 -18.48 -1.47
CA ILE A 118 30.47 -17.34 -0.86
C ILE A 118 29.69 -16.86 0.37
N ILE A 119 28.37 -16.68 0.24
CA ILE A 119 27.50 -16.28 1.36
C ILE A 119 27.54 -17.32 2.48
N ASN A 120 27.46 -18.61 2.13
CA ASN A 120 27.57 -19.70 3.10
C ASN A 120 28.88 -19.65 3.89
N GLN A 121 30.02 -19.42 3.24
CA GLN A 121 31.32 -19.34 3.92
C GLN A 121 31.37 -18.16 4.91
N GLU A 122 30.82 -17.00 4.53
CA GLU A 122 30.75 -15.83 5.44
C GLU A 122 29.90 -16.12 6.68
N ILE A 123 28.74 -16.76 6.50
CA ILE A 123 27.82 -17.09 7.60
C ILE A 123 28.44 -18.18 8.49
N ILE A 124 29.08 -19.19 7.89
CA ILE A 124 29.82 -20.22 8.64
C ILE A 124 30.93 -19.57 9.47
N ASN A 125 31.69 -18.63 8.92
CA ASN A 125 32.74 -17.93 9.68
C ASN A 125 32.18 -17.09 10.83
N GLN A 126 31.04 -16.43 10.63
CA GLN A 126 30.37 -15.63 11.66
C GLN A 126 29.78 -16.48 12.79
N TYR A 127 29.34 -17.70 12.48
CA TYR A 127 28.61 -18.59 13.39
C TYR A 127 29.26 -19.99 13.46
N ALA A 128 30.59 -20.05 13.49
CA ALA A 128 31.36 -21.29 13.30
C ALA A 128 31.00 -22.41 14.27
N ASN A 129 30.61 -22.07 15.50
CA ASN A 129 30.21 -23.03 16.53
C ASN A 129 28.87 -23.73 16.25
N TYR A 130 28.14 -23.34 15.19
CA TYR A 130 26.82 -23.87 14.88
C TYR A 130 26.78 -24.67 13.56
N TYR A 131 27.74 -24.47 12.67
CA TYR A 131 27.73 -25.04 11.33
C TYR A 131 28.79 -26.13 11.13
N TYR A 132 28.71 -27.21 11.90
CA TYR A 132 29.59 -28.38 11.73
C TYR A 132 29.12 -29.31 10.60
N ASN A 133 27.82 -29.61 10.56
CA ASN A 133 27.22 -30.61 9.65
C ASN A 133 26.01 -30.08 8.87
N ILE A 134 25.67 -28.80 9.03
CA ILE A 134 24.56 -28.14 8.35
C ILE A 134 25.10 -26.97 7.52
N VAL A 135 24.45 -26.68 6.41
CA VAL A 135 24.80 -25.53 5.54
C VAL A 135 23.77 -24.43 5.77
N PRO A 136 24.18 -23.15 5.96
CA PRO A 136 23.25 -22.07 6.23
C PRO A 136 22.19 -21.87 5.15
N LEU A 137 22.59 -21.93 3.88
CA LEU A 137 21.75 -21.77 2.71
C LEU A 137 21.88 -22.98 1.79
N SER A 138 20.77 -23.62 1.46
CA SER A 138 20.72 -24.76 0.54
C SER A 138 19.69 -24.55 -0.56
N LEU A 139 19.95 -25.08 -1.76
CA LEU A 139 19.01 -24.99 -2.89
C LEU A 139 18.17 -26.24 -2.99
N ASP A 140 16.91 -26.05 -3.37
CA ASP A 140 16.07 -27.16 -3.83
C ASP A 140 16.20 -27.30 -5.34
N GLU A 141 17.30 -27.93 -5.77
CA GLU A 141 17.71 -27.99 -7.19
C GLU A 141 16.63 -28.62 -8.09
N LYS A 142 15.87 -29.58 -7.56
CA LYS A 142 14.79 -30.25 -8.30
C LYS A 142 13.60 -29.34 -8.56
N ASN A 143 13.44 -28.29 -7.76
CA ASN A 143 12.33 -27.34 -7.85
C ASN A 143 12.74 -25.99 -8.45
N ILE A 144 14.00 -25.84 -8.91
CA ILE A 144 14.39 -24.67 -9.71
C ILE A 144 13.55 -24.66 -10.99
N ARG A 145 12.91 -23.51 -11.26
CA ARG A 145 12.05 -23.31 -12.43
C ARG A 145 12.51 -22.12 -13.24
N LEU A 146 12.70 -22.34 -14.54
CA LEU A 146 12.96 -21.28 -15.51
C LEU A 146 11.81 -21.22 -16.51
N THR A 147 11.20 -20.05 -16.65
CA THR A 147 10.15 -19.82 -17.66
C THR A 147 10.69 -18.92 -18.76
N LEU A 148 10.76 -19.46 -19.97
CA LEU A 148 11.35 -18.79 -21.13
C LEU A 148 10.25 -18.27 -22.05
N LYS A 149 10.43 -17.06 -22.59
CA LYS A 149 9.54 -16.46 -23.59
C LYS A 149 10.33 -15.81 -24.71
N LEU A 150 9.79 -15.87 -25.92
CA LEU A 150 10.37 -15.18 -27.06
C LEU A 150 10.15 -13.67 -26.94
N VAL A 151 11.19 -12.88 -27.20
CA VAL A 151 11.04 -11.45 -27.45
C VAL A 151 10.68 -11.25 -28.92
N ASN A 152 9.51 -10.69 -29.21
CA ASN A 152 9.02 -10.56 -30.59
C ASN A 152 9.56 -9.29 -31.26
N PHE A 153 10.81 -9.36 -31.72
CA PHE A 153 11.48 -8.23 -32.37
C PHE A 153 10.80 -7.80 -33.68
N ASP A 154 10.15 -8.71 -34.42
CA ASP A 154 9.41 -8.37 -35.65
C ASP A 154 8.20 -7.46 -35.37
N LYS A 155 7.53 -7.66 -34.22
CA LYS A 155 6.46 -6.77 -33.77
C LYS A 155 7.02 -5.47 -33.20
N LEU A 156 8.10 -5.53 -32.41
CA LEU A 156 8.74 -4.35 -31.84
C LEU A 156 9.25 -3.39 -32.93
N GLU A 157 9.85 -3.92 -34.00
CA GLU A 157 10.36 -3.12 -35.12
C GLU A 157 9.26 -2.27 -35.78
N LYS A 158 8.01 -2.75 -35.78
CA LYS A 158 6.87 -1.99 -36.32
C LYS A 158 6.47 -0.80 -35.45
N LEU A 159 6.93 -0.76 -34.19
CA LEU A 159 6.66 0.32 -33.24
C LEU A 159 7.75 1.40 -33.26
N MET A 160 8.91 1.10 -33.84
CA MET A 160 10.11 1.93 -33.76
C MET A 160 10.48 2.57 -35.11
N VAL A 161 11.30 3.60 -35.06
CA VAL A 161 11.76 4.32 -36.27
C VAL A 161 12.94 3.60 -36.90
N SER A 162 13.85 3.04 -36.09
CA SER A 162 14.96 2.25 -36.60
C SER A 162 14.48 0.89 -37.11
N LYS A 163 14.84 0.57 -38.35
CA LYS A 163 14.54 -0.72 -38.99
C LYS A 163 15.81 -1.54 -39.21
N LYS A 164 15.66 -2.86 -39.10
CA LYS A 164 16.63 -3.93 -39.34
C LYS A 164 17.88 -3.91 -38.47
N GLN A 165 17.76 -4.55 -37.31
CA GLN A 165 18.89 -5.17 -36.64
C GLN A 165 18.59 -6.67 -36.55
N THR A 166 19.53 -7.53 -36.97
CA THR A 166 19.42 -8.99 -36.81
C THR A 166 19.62 -9.36 -35.34
N ILE A 167 18.64 -9.01 -34.52
CA ILE A 167 18.61 -9.29 -33.08
C ILE A 167 17.68 -10.47 -32.81
N LYS A 168 18.13 -11.33 -31.91
CA LYS A 168 17.41 -12.50 -31.42
C LYS A 168 17.54 -12.50 -29.91
N GLY A 169 16.47 -12.84 -29.23
CA GLY A 169 16.48 -12.81 -27.78
C GLY A 169 15.26 -13.42 -27.15
N ILE A 170 15.45 -13.84 -25.91
CA ILE A 170 14.45 -14.46 -25.06
C ILE A 170 14.47 -13.77 -23.70
N THR A 171 13.37 -13.83 -22.99
CA THR A 171 13.35 -13.57 -21.56
C THR A 171 13.32 -14.86 -20.78
N ILE A 172 13.96 -14.86 -19.62
CA ILE A 172 14.01 -15.98 -18.70
C ILE A 172 13.56 -15.46 -17.33
N LYS A 173 12.43 -15.96 -16.85
CA LYS A 173 11.98 -15.75 -15.48
C LYS A 173 12.52 -16.87 -14.60
N PHE A 174 13.43 -16.49 -13.70
CA PHE A 174 13.99 -17.36 -12.67
C PHE A 174 13.03 -17.49 -11.50
N ASN A 175 12.86 -18.70 -11.00
CA ASN A 175 12.37 -19.00 -9.68
C ASN A 175 13.31 -20.05 -9.06
N ILE A 176 14.15 -19.60 -8.14
CA ILE A 176 15.16 -20.44 -7.47
C ILE A 176 14.77 -20.55 -5.99
N PRO A 177 14.16 -21.68 -5.57
CA PRO A 177 13.87 -21.94 -4.16
C PRO A 177 15.14 -22.23 -3.36
N TYR A 178 15.22 -21.67 -2.16
CA TYR A 178 16.30 -21.90 -1.21
C TYR A 178 15.77 -22.06 0.22
N GLU A 179 16.48 -22.81 1.04
CA GLU A 179 16.20 -23.02 2.47
C GLU A 179 17.34 -22.41 3.30
N VAL A 180 16.95 -21.55 4.24
CA VAL A 180 17.79 -20.99 5.28
C VAL A 180 17.69 -21.87 6.52
N SER A 181 18.81 -22.31 7.06
CA SER A 181 18.89 -23.18 8.25
C SER A 181 19.76 -22.57 9.33
N PHE A 182 19.29 -22.57 10.58
CA PHE A 182 20.09 -22.25 11.77
C PHE A 182 19.63 -23.16 12.92
N LYS A 183 20.52 -24.04 13.41
CA LYS A 183 20.17 -25.12 14.35
C LYS A 183 18.98 -25.96 13.82
N GLU A 184 17.88 -26.04 14.56
CA GLU A 184 16.65 -26.75 14.15
C GLU A 184 15.70 -25.88 13.32
N LEU A 185 15.95 -24.56 13.23
CA LEU A 185 15.10 -23.62 12.51
C LEU A 185 15.38 -23.70 11.01
N LYS A 186 14.30 -23.80 10.23
CA LYS A 186 14.34 -23.87 8.77
C LYS A 186 13.31 -22.93 8.18
N VAL A 187 13.73 -22.06 7.27
CA VAL A 187 12.86 -21.11 6.58
C VAL A 187 13.09 -21.26 5.08
N ARG A 188 12.03 -21.45 4.32
CA ARG A 188 12.08 -21.54 2.85
C ARG A 188 11.70 -20.21 2.23
N ASP A 189 12.41 -19.84 1.19
CA ASP A 189 12.13 -18.65 0.39
C ASP A 189 12.50 -18.93 -1.08
N SER A 190 12.21 -17.99 -1.97
CA SER A 190 12.50 -18.10 -3.40
C SER A 190 13.00 -16.80 -3.97
N ILE A 191 13.99 -16.91 -4.85
CA ILE A 191 14.48 -15.77 -5.60
C ILE A 191 13.81 -15.75 -6.95
N ASN A 192 13.22 -14.61 -7.28
CA ASN A 192 12.55 -14.37 -8.55
C ASN A 192 13.25 -13.23 -9.29
N SER A 193 13.62 -13.46 -10.55
CA SER A 193 14.24 -12.42 -11.39
C SER A 193 13.89 -12.63 -12.86
N LEU A 194 13.91 -11.54 -13.63
CA LEU A 194 13.71 -11.54 -15.06
C LEU A 194 15.00 -11.12 -15.77
N VAL A 195 15.51 -11.99 -16.62
CA VAL A 195 16.72 -11.77 -17.41
C VAL A 195 16.37 -11.73 -18.90
N VAL A 196 17.03 -10.83 -19.64
CA VAL A 196 16.96 -10.80 -21.11
C VAL A 196 18.26 -11.39 -21.68
N VAL A 197 18.15 -12.44 -22.48
CA VAL A 197 19.28 -13.01 -23.21
C VAL A 197 19.20 -12.57 -24.66
N SER A 198 20.29 -12.05 -25.23
CA SER A 198 20.33 -11.58 -26.62
C SER A 198 21.66 -11.89 -27.29
N ASN A 199 21.65 -11.97 -28.62
CA ASN A 199 22.85 -12.05 -29.46
C ASN A 199 23.51 -10.70 -29.73
N ASN A 200 22.90 -9.58 -29.33
CA ASN A 200 23.47 -8.25 -29.48
C ASN A 200 22.93 -7.30 -28.39
N ILE A 201 23.74 -7.02 -27.37
CA ILE A 201 23.36 -6.17 -26.24
C ILE A 201 23.30 -4.68 -26.61
N LEU A 202 24.19 -4.21 -27.49
CA LEU A 202 24.16 -2.82 -27.94
C LEU A 202 22.87 -2.52 -28.70
N ALA A 203 22.49 -3.40 -29.62
CA ALA A 203 21.21 -3.38 -30.32
C ALA A 203 20.03 -3.41 -29.34
N LEU A 204 20.05 -4.34 -28.37
CA LEU A 204 19.00 -4.49 -27.36
C LEU A 204 18.79 -3.18 -26.57
N ASN A 205 19.87 -2.54 -26.13
CA ASN A 205 19.80 -1.30 -25.37
C ASN A 205 19.17 -0.15 -26.19
N ASN A 206 19.54 -0.05 -27.46
CA ASN A 206 18.96 0.94 -28.36
C ASN A 206 17.46 0.70 -28.58
N ILE A 207 17.07 -0.56 -28.81
CA ILE A 207 15.67 -0.97 -28.96
C ILE A 207 14.87 -0.65 -27.70
N GLN A 208 15.38 -0.97 -26.50
CA GLN A 208 14.67 -0.65 -25.25
C GLN A 208 14.47 0.86 -25.07
N LYS A 209 15.48 1.67 -25.42
CA LYS A 209 15.38 3.14 -25.36
C LYS A 209 14.35 3.68 -26.36
N GLU A 210 14.34 3.18 -27.59
CA GLU A 210 13.34 3.55 -28.59
C GLU A 210 11.94 3.10 -28.19
N LEU A 211 11.80 1.92 -27.61
CA LEU A 211 10.54 1.38 -27.11
C LEU A 211 9.95 2.25 -25.99
N GLU A 212 10.78 2.70 -25.03
CA GLU A 212 10.35 3.63 -23.98
C GLU A 212 9.85 4.96 -24.56
N ASN A 213 10.58 5.52 -25.54
CA ASN A 213 10.18 6.75 -26.23
C ASN A 213 8.89 6.58 -27.05
N TYR A 214 8.76 5.44 -27.74
CA TYR A 214 7.55 5.05 -28.43
C TYR A 214 6.40 4.99 -27.44
N PHE A 215 6.57 4.35 -26.28
CA PHE A 215 5.52 4.18 -25.29
C PHE A 215 5.02 5.51 -24.73
N VAL A 216 5.92 6.44 -24.40
CA VAL A 216 5.53 7.81 -23.98
C VAL A 216 4.75 8.53 -25.09
N THR A 217 5.19 8.40 -26.34
CA THR A 217 4.50 8.98 -27.50
C THR A 217 3.15 8.30 -27.77
N PHE A 218 3.06 6.99 -27.55
CA PHE A 218 1.84 6.21 -27.66
C PHE A 218 0.81 6.69 -26.63
N ILE A 219 1.21 6.87 -25.36
CA ILE A 219 0.33 7.41 -24.32
C ILE A 219 -0.18 8.80 -24.72
N ASP A 220 0.72 9.68 -25.16
CA ASP A 220 0.36 11.04 -25.59
C ASP A 220 -0.65 11.02 -26.76
N ASN A 221 -0.40 10.22 -27.78
CA ASN A 221 -1.31 10.06 -28.93
C ASN A 221 -2.65 9.43 -28.53
N LEU A 222 -2.64 8.44 -27.63
CA LEU A 222 -3.84 7.78 -27.13
C LEU A 222 -4.71 8.79 -26.39
N PHE A 223 -4.16 9.45 -25.38
CA PHE A 223 -4.92 10.38 -24.55
C PHE A 223 -5.20 11.71 -25.26
N GLY A 224 -4.44 12.08 -26.28
CA GLY A 224 -4.79 13.20 -27.17
C GLY A 224 -6.18 13.03 -27.80
N LYS A 225 -6.57 11.80 -28.18
CA LYS A 225 -7.94 11.50 -28.66
C LYS A 225 -9.02 11.75 -27.60
N TYR A 226 -8.65 11.57 -26.33
CA TYR A 226 -9.49 11.83 -25.17
C TYR A 226 -9.31 13.25 -24.62
N LYS A 227 -8.62 14.15 -25.35
CA LYS A 227 -8.27 15.51 -24.89
C LYS A 227 -7.57 15.51 -23.52
N TYR A 228 -6.78 14.46 -23.25
CA TYR A 228 -6.07 14.22 -22.00
C TYR A 228 -6.97 14.16 -20.77
N GLN A 229 -8.21 13.68 -20.94
CA GLN A 229 -9.20 13.55 -19.88
C GLN A 229 -9.72 12.11 -19.80
N ILE A 230 -9.77 11.58 -18.58
CA ILE A 230 -10.46 10.33 -18.25
C ILE A 230 -11.68 10.69 -17.42
N ILE A 231 -12.87 10.48 -17.98
CA ILE A 231 -14.11 10.62 -17.24
C ILE A 231 -14.37 9.30 -16.53
N GLU A 232 -14.30 9.31 -15.20
CA GLU A 232 -14.61 8.14 -14.39
C GLU A 232 -16.08 7.75 -14.59
N LYS A 233 -16.30 6.52 -15.08
CA LYS A 233 -17.64 5.96 -15.32
C LYS A 233 -18.07 5.06 -14.17
N LEU A 234 -17.12 4.45 -13.47
CA LEU A 234 -17.39 3.64 -12.30
C LEU A 234 -17.72 4.62 -11.20
N LYS A 235 -19.01 4.73 -10.86
CA LYS A 235 -19.59 5.58 -9.79
C LYS A 235 -18.99 5.21 -8.43
N ARG A 236 -17.70 5.48 -8.26
CA ARG A 236 -16.87 5.19 -7.10
C ARG A 236 -16.79 6.46 -6.25
N ASN A 237 -16.59 6.25 -4.97
CA ASN A 237 -16.31 7.30 -4.00
C ASN A 237 -15.11 8.16 -4.46
N PHE A 238 -15.21 9.49 -4.32
CA PHE A 238 -14.23 10.46 -4.85
C PHE A 238 -12.78 10.16 -4.48
N ASN A 239 -12.50 9.81 -3.22
CA ASN A 239 -11.13 9.54 -2.75
C ASN A 239 -10.63 8.14 -3.16
N ASN A 240 -11.50 7.27 -3.67
CA ASN A 240 -11.14 5.90 -4.04
C ASN A 240 -10.67 5.83 -5.50
N ILE A 241 -9.42 6.25 -5.76
CA ILE A 241 -8.76 6.14 -7.07
C ILE A 241 -7.78 4.97 -7.02
N HIS A 242 -8.15 3.86 -7.65
CA HIS A 242 -7.21 2.78 -7.93
C HIS A 242 -6.41 3.12 -9.19
N GLN A 243 -5.19 3.63 -8.98
CA GLN A 243 -4.25 4.02 -10.04
C GLN A 243 -4.12 2.96 -11.14
N SER A 244 -3.95 1.71 -10.73
CA SER A 244 -3.76 0.58 -11.63
C SER A 244 -4.94 0.33 -12.56
N ASN A 245 -6.16 0.61 -12.09
CA ASN A 245 -7.39 0.26 -12.79
C ASN A 245 -7.92 1.36 -13.71
N THR A 246 -7.53 2.63 -13.52
CA THR A 246 -8.13 3.73 -14.30
C THR A 246 -7.36 4.06 -15.58
N ILE A 247 -6.03 4.07 -15.57
CA ILE A 247 -5.22 4.39 -16.75
C ILE A 247 -4.74 3.12 -17.46
N TRP A 248 -4.13 2.19 -16.74
CA TRP A 248 -3.45 1.06 -17.38
C TRP A 248 -4.41 0.13 -18.11
N GLN A 249 -5.67 0.03 -17.67
CA GLN A 249 -6.70 -0.71 -18.41
C GLN A 249 -6.96 -0.11 -19.80
N ILE A 250 -7.00 1.22 -19.93
CA ILE A 250 -7.20 1.90 -21.22
C ILE A 250 -6.00 1.64 -22.15
N ILE A 251 -4.78 1.76 -21.59
CA ILE A 251 -3.52 1.52 -22.32
C ILE A 251 -3.41 0.05 -22.77
N ALA A 252 -3.64 -0.90 -21.86
CA ALA A 252 -3.57 -2.32 -22.11
C ALA A 252 -4.60 -2.75 -23.16
N GLU A 253 -5.83 -2.23 -23.09
CA GLU A 253 -6.87 -2.52 -24.06
C GLU A 253 -6.52 -1.99 -25.46
N GLU A 254 -6.03 -0.75 -25.57
CA GLU A 254 -5.60 -0.18 -26.86
C GLU A 254 -4.42 -0.98 -27.47
N LEU A 255 -3.44 -1.39 -26.66
CA LEU A 255 -2.33 -2.22 -27.14
C LEU A 255 -2.79 -3.61 -27.56
N ARG A 256 -3.71 -4.22 -26.80
CA ARG A 256 -4.34 -5.50 -27.15
C ARG A 256 -5.08 -5.42 -28.48
N LEU A 257 -5.85 -4.35 -28.73
CA LEU A 257 -6.53 -4.11 -30.00
C LEU A 257 -5.56 -3.96 -31.18
N ARG A 258 -4.35 -3.47 -30.92
CA ARG A 258 -3.25 -3.41 -31.91
C ARG A 258 -2.47 -4.72 -32.04
N ASN A 259 -2.90 -5.79 -31.37
CA ASN A 259 -2.20 -7.06 -31.29
C ASN A 259 -0.75 -6.91 -30.75
N ILE A 260 -0.58 -6.00 -29.78
CA ILE A 260 0.68 -5.79 -29.07
C ILE A 260 0.53 -6.40 -27.67
N ASN A 261 1.40 -7.35 -27.34
CA ASN A 261 1.46 -7.93 -26.01
C ASN A 261 2.05 -6.89 -25.04
N PHE A 262 1.29 -6.52 -24.02
CA PHE A 262 1.72 -5.60 -22.97
C PHE A 262 1.50 -6.27 -21.62
N ILE A 263 2.58 -6.37 -20.84
CA ILE A 263 2.57 -6.91 -19.49
C ILE A 263 2.84 -5.74 -18.54
N THR A 264 1.93 -5.57 -17.59
CA THR A 264 2.01 -4.60 -16.50
C THR A 264 1.60 -5.29 -15.21
N ASN A 265 2.13 -4.84 -14.08
CA ASN A 265 1.64 -5.24 -12.76
C ASN A 265 0.67 -4.17 -12.19
N ASP A 266 -0.14 -4.57 -11.22
CA ASP A 266 -1.04 -3.64 -10.48
C ASP A 266 -0.28 -2.70 -9.52
N HIS A 267 1.05 -2.87 -9.39
CA HIS A 267 1.93 -2.13 -8.47
C HIS A 267 2.72 -1.00 -9.12
N SER A 268 2.51 -0.74 -10.41
CA SER A 268 3.07 0.42 -11.10
C SER A 268 2.59 1.70 -10.41
N LEU A 269 3.56 2.48 -9.93
CA LEU A 269 3.29 3.68 -9.14
C LEU A 269 3.04 4.84 -10.10
N ILE A 270 1.87 5.44 -10.01
CA ILE A 270 1.58 6.68 -10.72
C ILE A 270 1.91 7.84 -9.77
N PHE A 271 2.81 8.73 -10.19
CA PHE A 271 3.09 9.96 -9.46
C PHE A 271 2.13 11.05 -9.92
N ASN A 272 1.39 11.59 -8.97
CA ASN A 272 0.21 12.40 -9.24
C ASN A 272 -0.07 13.37 -8.09
N THR A 273 -0.81 14.41 -8.43
CA THR A 273 -1.54 15.19 -7.44
C THR A 273 -2.93 14.58 -7.36
N PHE A 274 -3.21 13.87 -6.27
CA PHE A 274 -4.58 13.50 -5.93
C PHE A 274 -5.24 14.61 -5.16
N TYR A 275 -6.44 14.96 -5.60
CA TYR A 275 -7.33 15.77 -4.81
C TYR A 275 -8.17 14.83 -3.95
N SER A 276 -8.23 15.11 -2.65
CA SER A 276 -9.15 14.43 -1.74
C SER A 276 -10.19 15.43 -1.24
N ILE A 277 -11.42 14.96 -1.05
CA ILE A 277 -12.53 15.76 -0.49
C ILE A 277 -12.73 15.47 1.01
N ASP A 278 -11.76 14.81 1.64
CA ASP A 278 -11.78 14.65 3.08
C ASP A 278 -11.50 16.00 3.77
N ALA A 279 -12.24 16.29 4.84
CA ALA A 279 -11.74 17.22 5.83
C ALA A 279 -10.35 16.70 6.25
N PRO A 280 -9.27 17.48 6.07
CA PRO A 280 -7.92 16.98 6.29
C PRO A 280 -7.86 16.37 7.68
N THR A 281 -7.64 15.06 7.74
CA THR A 281 -7.42 14.29 8.97
C THR A 281 -6.17 14.76 9.75
N TRP A 282 -5.47 15.78 9.24
CA TRP A 282 -4.15 16.20 9.65
C TRP A 282 -4.13 17.56 10.34
N ASN A 283 -5.20 18.38 10.29
CA ASN A 283 -5.18 19.74 10.83
C ASN A 283 -6.57 20.30 11.21
N PHE A 284 -7.32 19.65 12.12
CA PHE A 284 -8.40 20.35 12.84
C PHE A 284 -7.76 21.30 13.86
N LYS A 285 -7.24 22.42 13.39
CA LYS A 285 -6.42 23.31 14.22
C LYS A 285 -7.24 24.40 14.92
N LYS A 286 -8.51 24.66 14.57
CA LYS A 286 -9.22 25.86 15.05
C LYS A 286 -10.74 25.68 15.13
N GLU A 287 -11.37 26.48 16.01
CA GLU A 287 -12.83 26.60 16.19
C GLU A 287 -13.60 26.75 14.87
N GLU A 288 -12.99 27.41 13.88
CA GLU A 288 -13.50 27.62 12.51
C GLU A 288 -13.75 26.34 11.69
N ASP A 289 -13.28 25.17 12.13
CA ASP A 289 -13.58 23.86 11.51
C ASP A 289 -14.70 23.09 12.23
N SER A 290 -15.14 23.59 13.40
CA SER A 290 -16.12 22.90 14.25
C SER A 290 -17.55 23.33 13.96
N VAL A 291 -18.52 22.68 14.61
CA VAL A 291 -19.93 23.05 14.53
C VAL A 291 -20.22 24.46 15.04
N LEU A 292 -19.38 24.96 15.97
CA LEU A 292 -19.52 26.31 16.51
C LEU A 292 -19.40 27.38 15.43
N ALA A 293 -18.57 27.14 14.40
CA ALA A 293 -18.33 28.08 13.32
C ALA A 293 -19.56 28.32 12.43
N TRP A 294 -20.50 27.38 12.37
CA TRP A 294 -21.63 27.44 11.43
C TRP A 294 -23.01 27.28 12.07
N ALA A 295 -23.12 26.57 13.21
CA ALA A 295 -24.35 26.45 13.99
C ALA A 295 -24.33 27.25 15.30
N GLY A 296 -23.15 27.54 15.85
CA GLY A 296 -22.99 28.23 17.13
C GLY A 296 -23.13 27.31 18.35
N GLU A 297 -23.26 27.90 19.53
CA GLU A 297 -23.41 27.16 20.79
C GLU A 297 -24.85 26.67 21.05
N GLY A 298 -24.95 25.60 21.83
CA GLY A 298 -26.21 24.95 22.22
C GLY A 298 -26.73 23.96 21.19
N TYR A 299 -28.02 23.65 21.29
CA TYR A 299 -28.76 22.90 20.29
C TYR A 299 -29.80 23.82 19.65
N ASP A 300 -29.64 24.12 18.37
CA ASP A 300 -30.59 24.89 17.57
C ASP A 300 -31.00 24.07 16.33
N PRO A 301 -32.18 23.40 16.34
CA PRO A 301 -32.62 22.57 15.23
C PRO A 301 -32.82 23.37 13.94
N THR A 302 -33.03 24.69 14.02
CA THR A 302 -33.19 25.54 12.83
C THR A 302 -31.87 25.81 12.12
N LYS A 303 -30.75 25.68 12.83
CA LYS A 303 -29.39 25.82 12.28
C LYS A 303 -28.80 24.48 11.88
N LEU A 304 -29.08 23.41 12.62
CA LEU A 304 -28.59 22.04 12.38
C LEU A 304 -29.36 21.35 11.24
N THR A 305 -29.31 21.96 10.06
CA THR A 305 -29.94 21.45 8.83
C THR A 305 -28.89 20.99 7.82
N ALA A 306 -29.29 20.07 6.93
CA ALA A 306 -28.39 19.53 5.90
C ALA A 306 -27.88 20.64 4.98
N GLU A 307 -28.71 21.63 4.66
CA GLU A 307 -28.36 22.76 3.80
C GLU A 307 -27.31 23.67 4.43
N ASN A 308 -27.44 23.97 5.72
CA ASN A 308 -26.48 24.81 6.44
C ASN A 308 -25.14 24.11 6.58
N PHE A 309 -25.15 22.84 6.98
CA PHE A 309 -23.93 22.02 7.07
C PHE A 309 -23.26 21.87 5.70
N LEU A 310 -24.04 21.60 4.65
CA LEU A 310 -23.53 21.47 3.28
C LEU A 310 -22.84 22.76 2.82
N LYS A 311 -23.48 23.92 3.03
CA LYS A 311 -22.91 25.23 2.67
C LYS A 311 -21.58 25.48 3.37
N PHE A 312 -21.50 25.15 4.67
CA PHE A 312 -20.24 25.22 5.41
C PHE A 312 -19.18 24.26 4.84
N TYR A 313 -19.53 22.99 4.67
CA TYR A 313 -18.60 21.94 4.21
C TYR A 313 -18.05 22.24 2.81
N GLU A 314 -18.90 22.65 1.87
CA GLU A 314 -18.50 23.03 0.52
C GLU A 314 -17.53 24.21 0.55
N GLN A 315 -17.84 25.26 1.31
CA GLN A 315 -16.97 26.44 1.41
C GLN A 315 -15.61 26.10 2.02
N LYS A 316 -15.60 25.25 3.05
CA LYS A 316 -14.39 24.97 3.84
C LYS A 316 -13.50 23.89 3.20
N TYR A 317 -14.08 22.85 2.62
CA TYR A 317 -13.35 21.65 2.20
C TYR A 317 -13.32 21.42 0.69
N ILE A 318 -14.21 22.06 -0.08
CA ILE A 318 -14.32 21.82 -1.53
C ILE A 318 -13.90 23.05 -2.32
N LYS A 319 -14.51 24.20 -2.04
CA LYS A 319 -14.28 25.45 -2.74
C LYS A 319 -12.80 25.84 -2.62
N ASN A 320 -12.18 26.18 -3.75
CA ASN A 320 -10.76 26.52 -3.89
C ASN A 320 -9.75 25.41 -3.57
N LYS A 321 -10.17 24.26 -3.01
CA LYS A 321 -9.31 23.10 -2.73
C LYS A 321 -9.34 22.05 -3.84
N ILE A 322 -10.51 21.88 -4.48
CA ILE A 322 -10.72 20.91 -5.55
C ILE A 322 -10.86 21.66 -6.87
N PRO A 323 -9.93 21.50 -7.82
CA PRO A 323 -10.08 22.10 -9.14
C PRO A 323 -11.32 21.56 -9.83
N THR A 324 -11.94 22.42 -10.63
CA THR A 324 -13.11 22.03 -11.43
C THR A 324 -12.91 22.37 -12.88
N GLU A 325 -13.52 21.57 -13.75
CA GLU A 325 -13.52 21.76 -15.18
C GLU A 325 -14.92 21.49 -15.71
N ASN A 326 -15.61 22.53 -16.15
CA ASN A 326 -17.02 22.47 -16.57
C ASN A 326 -17.90 21.79 -15.48
N ASN A 327 -18.57 20.69 -15.84
CA ASN A 327 -19.44 19.90 -14.97
C ASN A 327 -18.70 18.80 -14.19
N TYR A 328 -17.38 18.89 -14.05
CA TYR A 328 -16.55 17.89 -13.39
C TYR A 328 -15.68 18.47 -12.28
N TYR A 329 -15.43 17.65 -11.26
CA TYR A 329 -14.33 17.82 -10.32
C TYR A 329 -13.10 17.09 -10.85
N VAL A 330 -11.93 17.69 -10.70
CA VAL A 330 -10.65 17.04 -11.00
C VAL A 330 -10.25 16.19 -9.80
N ARG A 331 -10.19 14.87 -10.00
CA ARG A 331 -9.82 13.87 -8.99
C ARG A 331 -8.30 13.69 -8.91
N ALA A 332 -7.66 13.65 -10.06
CA ALA A 332 -6.22 13.51 -10.15
C ALA A 332 -5.67 14.29 -11.34
N ASN A 333 -4.46 14.80 -11.18
CA ASN A 333 -3.64 15.27 -12.29
C ASN A 333 -2.38 14.41 -12.38
N ILE A 334 -2.23 13.70 -13.49
CA ILE A 334 -1.27 12.62 -13.64
C ILE A 334 -0.18 13.08 -14.58
N THR A 335 1.04 13.20 -14.05
CA THR A 335 2.16 13.85 -14.72
C THR A 335 3.30 12.88 -15.02
N SER A 336 3.42 11.79 -14.26
CA SER A 336 4.43 10.77 -14.47
C SER A 336 4.03 9.41 -13.88
N PHE A 337 4.80 8.38 -14.23
CA PHE A 337 4.61 7.03 -13.71
C PHE A 337 5.94 6.31 -13.56
N ILE A 338 5.98 5.28 -12.71
CA ILE A 338 7.06 4.30 -12.64
C ILE A 338 6.57 3.03 -13.33
N PRO A 339 7.21 2.61 -14.42
CA PRO A 339 6.80 1.46 -15.24
C PRO A 339 7.05 0.10 -14.59
N ASN A 340 7.10 -0.04 -13.26
CA ASN A 340 7.50 -1.28 -12.56
C ASN A 340 7.09 -2.56 -13.32
N ASP A 341 8.09 -3.35 -13.76
CA ASP A 341 7.92 -4.60 -14.52
C ASP A 341 7.21 -4.51 -15.89
N PHE A 342 7.14 -3.33 -16.52
CA PHE A 342 6.54 -3.19 -17.86
C PHE A 342 7.32 -3.97 -18.90
N MET A 343 6.59 -4.72 -19.72
CA MET A 343 7.12 -5.42 -20.88
C MET A 343 6.22 -5.20 -22.09
N ILE A 344 6.80 -4.92 -23.25
CA ILE A 344 6.10 -4.95 -24.53
C ILE A 344 6.72 -6.07 -25.36
N GLU A 345 5.89 -6.98 -25.87
CA GLU A 345 6.33 -8.14 -26.64
C GLU A 345 7.41 -8.95 -25.93
N ASN A 346 7.22 -9.11 -24.61
CA ASN A 346 8.13 -9.75 -23.66
C ASN A 346 9.50 -9.06 -23.52
N LEU A 347 9.72 -7.85 -24.05
CA LEU A 347 10.93 -7.07 -23.76
C LEU A 347 10.65 -6.13 -22.59
N PRO A 348 11.35 -6.28 -21.44
CA PRO A 348 11.19 -5.35 -20.33
C PRO A 348 11.74 -3.96 -20.66
N PHE A 349 11.17 -2.94 -20.03
CA PHE A 349 11.74 -1.60 -20.05
C PHE A 349 13.10 -1.62 -19.34
N ASN A 350 14.02 -0.78 -19.82
CA ASN A 350 15.34 -0.63 -19.24
C ASN A 350 15.28 0.20 -17.95
N ASN A 351 14.51 1.29 -17.97
CA ASN A 351 14.27 2.11 -16.80
C ASN A 351 13.04 1.61 -16.03
N LYS A 352 13.26 0.80 -14.97
CA LYS A 352 12.18 0.18 -14.19
C LYS A 352 11.78 0.96 -12.95
N THR A 353 12.69 1.77 -12.40
CA THR A 353 12.54 2.37 -11.06
C THR A 353 12.46 3.89 -11.07
N SER A 354 12.81 4.54 -12.18
CA SER A 354 12.75 6.00 -12.26
C SER A 354 11.43 6.46 -12.86
N ALA A 355 10.96 7.61 -12.41
CA ALA A 355 9.76 8.24 -12.95
C ALA A 355 9.94 8.60 -14.44
N VAL A 356 8.97 8.22 -15.26
CA VAL A 356 8.83 8.63 -16.65
C VAL A 356 7.78 9.72 -16.73
N THR A 357 8.19 10.91 -17.18
CA THR A 357 7.32 12.08 -17.33
C THR A 357 6.46 11.97 -18.58
N LEU A 358 5.17 12.23 -18.44
CA LEU A 358 4.23 12.33 -19.55
C LEU A 358 4.42 13.66 -20.28
N LYS A 359 4.29 13.65 -21.61
CA LYS A 359 4.36 14.88 -22.43
C LYS A 359 3.27 15.89 -22.04
N THR A 360 2.06 15.38 -21.84
CA THR A 360 0.90 16.16 -21.42
C THR A 360 0.25 15.49 -20.21
N PRO A 361 -0.04 16.23 -19.12
CA PRO A 361 -0.71 15.67 -17.97
C PRO A 361 -2.11 15.12 -18.30
N ILE A 362 -2.46 13.97 -17.72
CA ILE A 362 -3.78 13.35 -17.88
C ILE A 362 -4.62 13.68 -16.65
N LYS A 363 -5.80 14.27 -16.88
CA LYS A 363 -6.76 14.58 -15.82
C LYS A 363 -7.76 13.45 -15.64
N VAL A 364 -7.95 13.02 -14.40
CA VAL A 364 -9.07 12.14 -14.04
C VAL A 364 -10.20 12.99 -13.49
N LEU A 365 -11.37 12.87 -14.11
CA LEU A 365 -12.55 13.70 -13.87
C LEU A 365 -13.68 12.88 -13.25
N ALA A 366 -14.41 13.46 -12.30
CA ALA A 366 -15.66 12.91 -11.79
C ALA A 366 -16.81 13.90 -11.92
N SER A 367 -17.99 13.39 -12.27
CA SER A 367 -19.19 14.20 -12.46
C SER A 367 -19.53 14.97 -11.19
N LYS A 368 -19.67 16.32 -11.30
CA LYS A 368 -20.12 17.17 -10.19
C LYS A 368 -21.47 16.72 -9.67
N GLN A 369 -22.41 16.40 -10.56
CA GLN A 369 -23.75 15.95 -10.16
C GLN A 369 -23.67 14.70 -9.27
N TYR A 370 -22.86 13.71 -9.66
CA TYR A 370 -22.70 12.49 -8.89
C TYR A 370 -22.09 12.76 -7.50
N ILE A 371 -21.02 13.55 -7.45
CA ILE A 371 -20.34 13.89 -6.20
C ILE A 371 -21.21 14.76 -5.28
N ASN A 372 -21.93 15.72 -5.84
CA ASN A 372 -22.83 16.59 -5.07
C ASN A 372 -24.00 15.80 -4.47
N ASN A 373 -24.53 14.80 -5.18
CA ASN A 373 -25.54 13.91 -4.62
C ASN A 373 -24.98 13.11 -3.42
N GLN A 374 -23.77 12.54 -3.56
CA GLN A 374 -23.14 11.82 -2.44
C GLN A 374 -22.85 12.75 -1.24
N LEU A 375 -22.48 14.01 -1.51
CA LEU A 375 -22.22 15.02 -0.49
C LEU A 375 -23.51 15.43 0.23
N PHE A 376 -24.61 15.59 -0.50
CA PHE A 376 -25.93 15.86 0.08
C PHE A 376 -26.40 14.70 0.96
N ASP A 377 -26.25 13.45 0.51
CA ASP A 377 -26.58 12.27 1.32
C ASP A 377 -25.75 12.21 2.61
N PHE A 378 -24.46 12.54 2.52
CA PHE A 378 -23.59 12.68 3.69
C PHE A 378 -24.10 13.76 4.64
N ALA A 379 -24.39 14.97 4.13
CA ALA A 379 -24.90 16.08 4.94
C ALA A 379 -26.19 15.69 5.68
N LYS A 380 -27.11 15.02 4.99
CA LYS A 380 -28.34 14.51 5.58
C LYS A 380 -28.07 13.50 6.69
N LYS A 381 -27.24 12.49 6.45
CA LYS A 381 -26.91 11.47 7.47
C LYS A 381 -26.24 12.05 8.71
N ILE A 382 -25.32 13.00 8.53
CA ILE A 382 -24.70 13.69 9.67
C ILE A 382 -25.78 14.49 10.42
N MET A 383 -26.63 15.27 9.76
CA MET A 383 -27.66 16.05 10.46
C MET A 383 -28.74 15.19 11.11
N ASP A 384 -29.12 14.06 10.50
CA ASP A 384 -30.03 13.09 11.11
C ASP A 384 -29.43 12.53 12.41
N PHE A 385 -28.14 12.20 12.41
CA PHE A 385 -27.41 11.79 13.62
C PHE A 385 -27.40 12.89 14.70
N TRP A 386 -27.10 14.14 14.32
CA TRP A 386 -27.06 15.27 15.24
C TRP A 386 -28.43 15.56 15.86
N ASN A 387 -29.49 15.49 15.07
CA ASN A 387 -30.86 15.73 15.52
C ASN A 387 -31.41 14.58 16.35
N TYR A 388 -31.09 13.32 16.01
CA TYR A 388 -31.50 12.16 16.80
C TYR A 388 -31.00 12.25 18.24
N TYR A 389 -29.74 12.61 18.43
CA TYR A 389 -29.13 12.77 19.76
C TYR A 389 -29.19 14.20 20.31
N LYS A 390 -29.97 15.10 19.69
CA LYS A 390 -30.06 16.55 19.99
C LYS A 390 -28.74 17.11 20.51
N ILE A 391 -27.66 16.95 19.75
CA ILE A 391 -26.30 17.17 20.26
C ILE A 391 -26.12 18.66 20.57
N GLU A 392 -25.78 18.98 21.82
CA GLU A 392 -25.48 20.35 22.26
C GLU A 392 -23.97 20.57 22.19
N THR A 393 -23.54 21.71 21.66
CA THR A 393 -22.12 22.07 21.60
C THR A 393 -21.78 23.39 22.25
N TYR A 394 -20.65 23.41 22.94
CA TYR A 394 -20.07 24.57 23.60
C TYR A 394 -18.55 24.56 23.33
N ASN A 395 -17.86 25.67 23.61
CA ASN A 395 -16.42 25.85 23.37
C ASN A 395 -15.52 24.64 23.68
N ASN A 396 -15.81 23.88 24.74
CA ASN A 396 -15.04 22.71 25.13
C ASN A 396 -15.90 21.52 25.55
N LYS A 397 -17.20 21.53 25.24
CA LYS A 397 -18.16 20.52 25.72
C LYS A 397 -19.12 20.09 24.62
N ILE A 398 -19.32 18.78 24.50
CA ILE A 398 -20.33 18.17 23.64
C ILE A 398 -21.25 17.34 24.53
N ILE A 399 -22.56 17.49 24.35
CA ILE A 399 -23.56 16.76 25.12
C ILE A 399 -24.47 15.99 24.18
N PHE A 400 -24.51 14.67 24.35
CA PHE A 400 -25.41 13.77 23.65
C PHE A 400 -26.65 13.54 24.52
N ASN A 401 -27.82 13.89 23.98
CA ASN A 401 -29.12 13.58 24.54
C ASN A 401 -29.55 12.19 24.05
N VAL A 402 -29.30 11.16 24.86
CA VAL A 402 -29.50 9.75 24.48
C VAL A 402 -30.81 9.20 25.03
N THR A 403 -31.42 8.27 24.29
CA THR A 403 -32.57 7.51 24.79
C THR A 403 -32.15 6.60 25.94
N LYS A 404 -33.10 6.21 26.82
CA LYS A 404 -32.82 5.25 27.90
C LYS A 404 -32.20 3.94 27.38
N THR A 405 -32.70 3.43 26.25
CA THR A 405 -32.16 2.22 25.62
C THR A 405 -30.72 2.41 25.16
N ASP A 406 -30.42 3.52 24.49
CA ASP A 406 -29.05 3.84 24.07
C ASP A 406 -28.13 4.03 25.26
N PHE A 407 -28.60 4.70 26.32
CA PHE A 407 -27.83 4.89 27.53
C PHE A 407 -27.42 3.56 28.18
N ILE A 408 -28.33 2.59 28.26
CA ILE A 408 -28.02 1.25 28.80
C ILE A 408 -26.94 0.58 27.96
N MET A 409 -27.11 0.56 26.63
CA MET A 409 -26.14 -0.05 25.72
C MET A 409 -24.76 0.62 25.82
N LEU A 410 -24.72 1.94 25.90
CA LEU A 410 -23.48 2.69 26.08
C LEU A 410 -22.85 2.45 27.46
N SER A 411 -23.66 2.37 28.52
CA SER A 411 -23.21 2.06 29.88
C SER A 411 -22.54 0.69 29.97
N GLU A 412 -23.06 -0.30 29.24
CA GLU A 412 -22.41 -1.60 29.11
C GLU A 412 -21.07 -1.54 28.38
N LYS A 413 -20.92 -0.66 27.37
CA LYS A 413 -19.62 -0.52 26.68
C LYS A 413 -18.55 0.12 27.55
N ILE A 414 -18.93 1.00 28.48
CA ILE A 414 -17.99 1.69 29.37
C ILE A 414 -17.70 0.91 30.66
N SER A 415 -18.36 -0.22 30.92
CA SER A 415 -18.11 -1.04 32.12
C SER A 415 -16.66 -1.55 32.20
N ASN A 416 -15.99 -1.64 31.04
CA ASN A 416 -14.60 -2.05 30.91
C ASN A 416 -13.63 -0.86 30.78
N PHE A 417 -14.08 0.36 31.11
CA PHE A 417 -13.24 1.56 31.01
C PHE A 417 -11.98 1.42 31.86
N GLN A 418 -10.83 1.65 31.24
CA GLN A 418 -9.52 1.64 31.89
C GLN A 418 -8.87 3.00 31.69
N PRO A 419 -8.68 3.83 32.73
CA PRO A 419 -8.09 5.17 32.60
C PRO A 419 -6.71 5.19 31.90
N SER A 420 -5.97 4.08 32.02
CA SER A 420 -4.64 3.86 31.42
C SER A 420 -4.66 3.25 30.01
N ALA A 421 -5.80 2.74 29.54
CA ALA A 421 -5.95 2.25 28.18
C ALA A 421 -5.99 3.41 27.17
N SER A 422 -5.71 3.11 25.91
CA SER A 422 -5.67 4.16 24.89
C SER A 422 -7.03 4.84 24.75
N PHE A 423 -7.01 6.10 24.32
CA PHE A 423 -8.22 6.85 23.99
C PHE A 423 -9.20 6.03 23.13
N PHE A 424 -8.66 5.29 22.15
CA PHE A 424 -9.43 4.47 21.22
C PHE A 424 -10.08 3.26 21.85
N ASP A 425 -9.41 2.59 22.79
CA ASP A 425 -9.95 1.38 23.41
C ASP A 425 -11.20 1.70 24.22
N ASN A 426 -11.16 2.83 24.94
CA ASN A 426 -12.23 3.27 25.82
C ASN A 426 -13.38 3.95 25.06
N ILE A 427 -13.10 4.92 24.19
CA ILE A 427 -14.15 5.71 23.53
C ILE A 427 -14.59 5.08 22.20
N GLY A 428 -13.71 4.34 21.54
CA GLY A 428 -13.97 3.77 20.22
C GLY A 428 -15.14 2.80 20.24
N ALA A 429 -15.36 2.08 21.34
CA ALA A 429 -16.52 1.21 21.50
C ALA A 429 -17.86 1.97 21.51
N ILE A 430 -17.90 3.13 22.19
CA ILE A 430 -19.09 4.01 22.23
C ILE A 430 -19.39 4.52 20.82
N PHE A 431 -18.39 5.14 20.18
CA PHE A 431 -18.61 5.75 18.88
C PHE A 431 -18.81 4.75 17.75
N ARG A 432 -18.30 3.52 17.90
CA ARG A 432 -18.61 2.42 16.99
C ARG A 432 -20.07 2.00 17.09
N TYR A 433 -20.60 1.84 18.31
CA TYR A 433 -22.03 1.59 18.50
C TYR A 433 -22.89 2.69 17.87
N LEU A 434 -22.53 3.96 18.14
CA LEU A 434 -23.24 5.11 17.59
C LEU A 434 -23.17 5.15 16.06
N SER A 435 -22.00 4.86 15.47
CA SER A 435 -21.81 4.87 14.01
C SER A 435 -22.59 3.75 13.33
N GLU A 436 -22.54 2.53 13.89
CA GLU A 436 -23.23 1.36 13.34
C GLU A 436 -24.75 1.55 13.34
N LYS A 437 -25.30 2.10 14.44
CA LYS A 437 -26.74 2.37 14.56
C LYS A 437 -27.25 3.34 13.49
N HIS A 438 -26.41 4.23 12.99
CA HIS A 438 -26.76 5.29 12.04
C HIS A 438 -26.19 5.07 10.63
N ASP A 439 -25.64 3.89 10.35
CA ASP A 439 -25.03 3.54 9.06
C ASP A 439 -24.00 4.60 8.61
N LEU A 440 -23.14 4.97 9.57
CA LEU A 440 -21.98 5.82 9.41
C LEU A 440 -20.71 4.98 9.59
N LYS A 441 -19.66 5.31 8.85
CA LYS A 441 -18.33 4.73 9.06
C LYS A 441 -17.59 5.56 10.09
N LEU A 442 -17.12 4.93 11.16
CA LEU A 442 -16.22 5.59 12.11
C LEU A 442 -14.80 5.61 11.55
N LEU A 443 -14.19 6.80 11.47
CA LEU A 443 -12.78 6.98 11.20
C LEU A 443 -12.06 7.37 12.49
N LEU A 444 -11.08 6.55 12.86
CA LEU A 444 -10.24 6.71 14.03
C LEU A 444 -8.78 6.73 13.55
N ASN A 445 -8.14 7.90 13.58
CA ASN A 445 -6.71 8.01 13.26
C ASN A 445 -5.90 8.21 14.53
N SER A 446 -4.88 7.37 14.73
CA SER A 446 -4.02 7.41 15.91
C SER A 446 -2.90 8.42 15.76
N ILE A 447 -2.77 9.35 16.71
CA ILE A 447 -1.46 9.90 17.09
C ILE A 447 -1.32 9.91 18.61
N THR A 448 -0.36 9.08 19.04
CA THR A 448 0.40 9.01 20.30
C THR A 448 -0.33 8.76 21.64
N SER A 449 0.33 7.93 22.46
CA SER A 449 0.00 7.50 23.82
C SER A 449 0.04 8.61 24.88
N ASN A 450 -0.04 9.87 24.49
CA ASN A 450 0.25 11.02 25.36
C ASN A 450 -1.01 11.67 25.94
N GLY A 451 -2.15 10.99 25.89
CA GLY A 451 -3.42 11.44 26.47
C GLY A 451 -3.97 10.45 27.47
N TRP A 452 -4.79 10.94 28.40
CA TRP A 452 -5.58 10.12 29.32
C TRP A 452 -6.99 10.70 29.45
N MET A 453 -7.89 9.90 30.02
CA MET A 453 -9.29 10.28 30.18
C MET A 453 -9.76 9.99 31.58
N ASN A 454 -10.63 10.86 32.09
CA ASN A 454 -11.41 10.58 33.28
C ASN A 454 -12.85 10.29 32.88
N LEU A 455 -13.45 9.27 33.49
CA LEU A 455 -14.86 8.93 33.37
C LEU A 455 -15.55 9.23 34.70
N THR A 456 -16.58 10.07 34.67
CA THR A 456 -17.45 10.33 35.82
C THR A 456 -18.86 9.82 35.52
N ASN A 457 -19.35 8.91 36.34
CA ASN A 457 -20.68 8.33 36.20
C ASN A 457 -21.66 9.02 37.16
N TYR A 458 -22.82 9.37 36.64
CA TYR A 458 -23.98 9.88 37.37
C TYR A 458 -25.16 8.94 37.15
N SER A 459 -26.24 9.11 37.92
CA SER A 459 -27.44 8.27 37.79
C SER A 459 -28.07 8.34 36.39
N ASN A 460 -28.01 9.51 35.75
CA ASN A 460 -28.66 9.77 34.45
C ASN A 460 -27.69 10.29 33.38
N SER A 461 -26.38 10.28 33.63
CA SER A 461 -25.38 10.67 32.65
C SER A 461 -24.02 10.03 32.92
N PHE A 462 -23.15 10.01 31.92
CA PHE A 462 -21.73 9.77 32.11
C PHE A 462 -20.91 10.77 31.31
N VAL A 463 -19.78 11.18 31.87
CA VAL A 463 -18.97 12.31 31.39
C VAL A 463 -17.53 11.86 31.22
N PHE A 464 -17.02 12.04 30.01
CA PHE A 464 -15.61 11.91 29.70
C PHE A 464 -14.94 13.27 29.70
N ASN A 465 -13.83 13.40 30.42
CA ASN A 465 -12.94 14.54 30.34
C ASN A 465 -11.63 14.10 29.70
N PHE A 466 -11.29 14.69 28.57
CA PHE A 466 -10.12 14.34 27.77
C PHE A 466 -8.96 15.24 28.13
N PHE A 467 -7.80 14.64 28.39
CA PHE A 467 -6.59 15.35 28.72
C PHE A 467 -5.45 14.90 27.82
N TRP A 468 -4.61 15.84 27.40
CA TRP A 468 -3.53 15.60 26.47
C TRP A 468 -2.24 16.28 26.90
N ARG A 469 -1.11 15.58 26.79
CA ARG A 469 0.20 16.16 26.99
C ARG A 469 0.80 16.55 25.63
N PRO A 470 0.97 17.86 25.33
CA PRO A 470 1.62 18.31 24.11
C PRO A 470 3.00 17.68 23.96
N ASP A 471 3.38 17.34 22.73
CA ASP A 471 4.74 16.92 22.43
C ASP A 471 5.70 18.13 22.41
N ALA A 472 6.99 17.87 22.19
CA ALA A 472 8.02 18.92 22.11
C ALA A 472 7.78 19.93 20.98
N HIS A 473 6.88 19.64 20.04
CA HIS A 473 6.51 20.51 18.93
C HIS A 473 5.20 21.27 19.20
N ASN A 474 4.68 21.21 20.43
CA ASN A 474 3.39 21.78 20.83
C ASN A 474 2.25 21.36 19.89
N CYS A 475 2.38 20.16 19.29
CA CYS A 475 1.38 19.65 18.38
C CYS A 475 0.24 19.05 19.21
N TYR A 476 -0.98 19.56 18.96
CA TYR A 476 -2.20 18.90 19.41
C TYR A 476 -2.26 17.50 18.79
N PRO A 477 -2.84 16.52 19.51
CA PRO A 477 -2.98 15.20 18.94
C PRO A 477 -3.91 15.30 17.74
N GLN A 478 -3.63 14.52 16.70
CA GLN A 478 -4.61 14.26 15.66
C GLN A 478 -5.67 13.31 16.22
N LEU A 479 -6.43 13.75 17.22
CA LEU A 479 -7.61 13.03 17.68
C LEU A 479 -8.71 13.25 16.64
N VAL A 480 -8.70 12.40 15.63
CA VAL A 480 -9.78 12.38 14.63
C VAL A 480 -10.77 11.32 15.08
N LEU A 481 -11.85 11.79 15.70
CA LEU A 481 -13.10 11.05 15.76
C LEU A 481 -14.05 11.68 14.76
N SER A 482 -14.14 11.04 13.60
CA SER A 482 -14.97 11.50 12.51
C SER A 482 -15.97 10.44 12.11
N PHE A 483 -17.19 10.88 11.80
CA PHE A 483 -18.14 10.08 11.08
C PHE A 483 -17.98 10.32 9.59
N ALA A 484 -17.96 9.23 8.83
CA ALA A 484 -17.77 9.24 7.41
C ALA A 484 -18.93 8.56 6.69
N TYR A 485 -19.24 9.06 5.50
CA TYR A 485 -20.16 8.45 4.56
C TYR A 485 -19.62 8.71 3.15
N ASN A 486 -19.61 7.69 2.29
CA ASN A 486 -18.97 7.73 0.98
C ASN A 486 -17.49 8.17 1.05
N SER A 487 -17.17 9.35 0.52
CA SER A 487 -15.82 9.98 0.51
C SER A 487 -15.72 11.21 1.40
N PHE A 488 -16.69 11.40 2.29
CA PHE A 488 -16.78 12.58 3.12
C PHE A 488 -16.69 12.18 4.57
N SER A 489 -16.11 13.05 5.40
CA SER A 489 -16.01 12.83 6.83
C SER A 489 -16.10 14.15 7.59
N TYR A 490 -16.71 14.10 8.77
CA TYR A 490 -16.83 15.26 9.65
C TYR A 490 -16.45 14.87 11.07
N GLY A 491 -15.54 15.67 11.65
CA GLY A 491 -15.06 15.49 13.01
C GLY A 491 -16.04 16.09 14.01
N LEU A 492 -16.24 15.39 15.14
CA LEU A 492 -17.05 15.91 16.23
C LEU A 492 -16.29 16.85 17.16
N PHE A 493 -14.95 16.79 17.18
CA PHE A 493 -14.15 17.52 18.13
C PHE A 493 -14.25 19.05 17.96
N VAL A 494 -14.40 19.72 19.09
CA VAL A 494 -14.32 21.17 19.24
C VAL A 494 -12.99 21.41 19.94
N ASN A 495 -11.97 21.80 19.18
CA ASN A 495 -10.61 21.96 19.70
C ASN A 495 -10.56 23.20 20.63
N PRO A 496 -9.94 23.13 21.82
CA PRO A 496 -9.70 24.32 22.63
C PRO A 496 -8.55 25.16 22.06
N VAL A 497 -8.58 26.46 22.38
CA VAL A 497 -7.54 27.45 22.05
C VAL A 497 -6.16 26.98 22.52
N PRO A 498 -5.07 27.20 21.74
CA PRO A 498 -3.69 26.94 22.17
C PRO A 498 -3.40 27.51 23.55
N VAL A 499 -3.07 26.64 24.51
CA VAL A 499 -2.50 27.08 25.80
C VAL A 499 -0.99 26.90 25.71
N ASP A 500 -0.25 28.00 25.86
CA ASP A 500 1.21 27.97 26.03
C ASP A 500 1.53 27.25 27.34
N ASN A 501 1.71 25.92 27.29
CA ASN A 501 2.09 25.16 28.47
C ASN A 501 3.15 24.11 28.15
N LYS A 502 4.40 24.43 28.50
CA LYS A 502 5.57 23.54 28.36
C LYS A 502 5.64 22.43 29.40
N THR A 503 4.68 22.32 30.32
CA THR A 503 4.67 21.25 31.34
C THR A 503 3.25 20.84 31.73
N GLY A 504 2.87 19.59 31.45
CA GLY A 504 1.67 18.92 32.01
C GLY A 504 0.68 18.38 30.97
N TYR A 505 -0.43 17.83 31.48
CA TYR A 505 -1.61 17.50 30.68
C TYR A 505 -2.54 18.71 30.58
N VAL A 506 -3.02 18.99 29.37
CA VAL A 506 -3.96 20.05 29.02
C VAL A 506 -5.35 19.44 28.83
N PHE A 507 -6.36 20.04 29.43
CA PHE A 507 -7.75 19.67 29.20
C PHE A 507 -8.13 20.00 27.74
N LEU A 508 -8.68 19.01 27.03
CA LEU A 508 -9.10 19.15 25.65
C LEU A 508 -10.59 19.42 25.54
N GLN A 509 -11.40 18.47 26.01
CA GLN A 509 -12.83 18.50 25.79
C GLN A 509 -13.54 17.70 26.88
N THR A 510 -14.81 18.02 27.09
CA THR A 510 -15.77 17.18 27.82
C THR A 510 -16.75 16.58 26.82
N ILE A 511 -16.97 15.27 26.86
CA ILE A 511 -18.07 14.61 26.14
C ILE A 511 -19.01 13.99 27.18
N GLU A 512 -20.25 14.45 27.21
CA GLU A 512 -21.29 13.97 28.11
C GLU A 512 -22.36 13.20 27.34
N PHE A 513 -22.84 12.10 27.89
CA PHE A 513 -24.01 11.38 27.43
C PHE A 513 -25.05 11.41 28.54
N LYS A 514 -26.20 12.06 28.31
CA LYS A 514 -27.26 12.23 29.30
C LYS A 514 -28.59 11.67 28.80
N ILE A 515 -29.34 11.03 29.69
CA ILE A 515 -30.68 10.51 29.41
C ILE A 515 -31.66 11.68 29.32
N VAL A 516 -32.56 11.65 28.33
CA VAL A 516 -33.67 12.62 28.18
C VAL A 516 -35.02 11.94 28.03
#